data_AF-A0A7J8SXV8-F1
#
_entry.id   AF-A0A7J8SXV8-F1
#
_cell.length_a   1.000
_cell.length_b   1.000
_cell.length_c   1.000
_cell.angle_alpha   90.00
_cell.angle_beta   90.00
_cell.angle_gamma   90.00
#
_symmetry.space_group_name_H-M   'P 1'
#
loop_
_entity.id
_entity.type
_entity.pdbx_description
1 polymer ?
#
loop_
_entity_poly.entity_id
_entity_poly.type
_entity_poly.pdbx_seq_one_letter_code
_entity_poly.pdbx_strand_id
1 'polypeptide(L)'
;MQYCPKRREILVAGSLNNSLLDRNYSNCIDWLEDVFRELDKNVAAIFVTLLWNSWNDRNNMVFKGKMDAAKMIWERAQTGVGAVARDHDRFVIEGCYNFEEKAMDVIWAELDVFKEGLKLAERLKIGRLIVESDSATLVKKRRMDISIFGQCVKRECDAFSKFESVQVTWINRNSNYAANSLCKLAIRNKNDLYFDMEYPLDIHNIIINDAIN
;
A
#
# COMPACT_ATOMS: atom_id res chain seq x y z
N MET A 1 0.31 19.99 19.24
CA MET A 1 0.50 19.43 17.87
C MET A 1 0.46 20.53 16.81
N GLN A 2 -0.49 21.46 16.91
CA GLN A 2 -0.71 22.61 16.02
C GLN A 2 0.47 23.59 15.87
N TYR A 3 1.23 23.85 16.95
CA TYR A 3 2.30 24.87 16.97
C TYR A 3 3.65 24.41 16.41
N CYS A 4 3.78 23.15 15.96
CA CYS A 4 5.00 22.67 15.32
C CYS A 4 4.90 22.89 13.81
N PRO A 5 5.76 23.71 13.18
CA PRO A 5 5.68 24.02 11.75
C PRO A 5 5.64 22.78 10.86
N LYS A 6 6.44 21.76 11.19
CA LYS A 6 6.48 20.51 10.43
C LYS A 6 5.17 19.73 10.50
N ARG A 7 4.54 19.68 11.69
CA ARG A 7 3.25 18.99 11.87
C ARG A 7 2.13 19.73 11.15
N ARG A 8 2.16 21.08 11.16
CA ARG A 8 1.24 21.89 10.36
C ARG A 8 1.41 21.59 8.86
N GLU A 9 2.64 21.52 8.36
CA GLU A 9 2.93 21.14 6.97
C GLU A 9 2.36 19.76 6.61
N ILE A 10 2.50 18.76 7.49
CA ILE A 10 1.94 17.41 7.31
C ILE A 10 0.41 17.43 7.25
N LEU A 11 -0.24 18.15 8.17
CA LEU A 11 -1.71 18.24 8.24
C LEU A 11 -2.29 19.00 7.05
N VAL A 12 -1.61 20.07 6.59
CA VAL A 12 -1.97 20.82 5.39
C VAL A 12 -1.78 19.96 4.13
N ALA A 13 -0.72 19.13 4.07
CA ALA A 13 -0.54 18.18 2.96
C ALA A 13 -1.67 17.14 2.88
N GLY A 14 -2.27 16.80 4.03
CA GLY A 14 -3.49 15.98 4.13
C GLY A 14 -4.80 16.75 3.96
N SER A 15 -4.75 18.00 3.49
CA SER A 15 -5.92 18.86 3.25
C SER A 15 -6.80 19.11 4.49
N LEU A 16 -6.25 19.02 5.71
CA LEU A 16 -7.02 19.34 6.91
C LEU A 16 -7.42 20.82 6.91
N ASN A 17 -8.68 21.11 7.22
CA ASN A 17 -9.24 22.46 7.20
C ASN A 17 -8.41 23.42 8.08
N ASN A 18 -7.97 24.53 7.49
CA ASN A 18 -7.17 25.55 8.20
C ASN A 18 -7.90 26.10 9.45
N SER A 19 -9.23 26.16 9.46
CA SER A 19 -9.97 26.58 10.65
C SER A 19 -9.77 25.64 11.84
N LEU A 20 -9.61 24.33 11.62
CA LEU A 20 -9.25 23.36 12.67
C LEU A 20 -7.77 23.46 13.07
N LEU A 21 -6.93 24.06 12.21
CA LEU A 21 -5.52 24.31 12.44
C LEU A 21 -5.21 25.68 13.05
N ASP A 22 -6.18 26.61 13.07
CA ASP A 22 -5.99 27.99 13.55
C ASP A 22 -6.85 28.32 14.78
N ARG A 23 -7.87 27.52 15.11
CA ARG A 23 -8.65 27.65 16.36
C ARG A 23 -7.78 27.42 17.59
N ASN A 24 -8.05 28.17 18.66
CA ASN A 24 -7.42 27.97 19.96
C ASN A 24 -8.19 26.90 20.75
N TYR A 25 -7.51 25.80 21.06
CA TYR A 25 -8.03 24.71 21.89
C TYR A 25 -7.37 24.72 23.26
N SER A 26 -8.16 24.44 24.30
CA SER A 26 -7.65 24.40 25.68
C SER A 26 -6.71 23.21 25.92
N ASN A 27 -6.98 22.10 25.23
CA ASN A 27 -6.23 20.87 25.29
C ASN A 27 -6.34 20.10 23.95
N CYS A 28 -5.56 19.02 23.80
CA CYS A 28 -5.54 18.25 22.56
C CYS A 28 -6.77 17.35 22.35
N ILE A 29 -7.52 17.01 23.41
CA ILE A 29 -8.73 16.18 23.31
C ILE A 29 -9.85 17.00 22.67
N ASP A 30 -10.07 18.24 23.12
CA ASP A 30 -11.07 19.14 22.50
C ASP A 30 -10.83 19.31 21.00
N TRP A 31 -9.55 19.46 20.61
CA TRP A 31 -9.16 19.53 19.20
C TRP A 31 -9.46 18.25 18.43
N LEU A 32 -9.14 17.09 19.00
CA LEU A 32 -9.42 15.80 18.38
C LEU A 32 -10.94 15.55 18.24
N GLU A 33 -11.73 15.92 19.25
CA GLU A 33 -13.19 15.81 19.21
C GLU A 33 -13.77 16.65 18.07
N ASP A 34 -13.35 17.91 17.94
CA ASP A 34 -13.78 18.77 16.83
C ASP A 34 -13.38 18.19 15.48
N VAL A 35 -12.14 17.70 15.34
CA VAL A 35 -11.68 17.05 14.10
C VAL A 35 -12.56 15.83 13.78
N PHE A 36 -12.79 14.93 14.73
CA PHE A 36 -13.59 13.72 14.49
C PHE A 36 -15.09 13.99 14.29
N ARG A 37 -15.61 15.15 14.68
CA ARG A 37 -16.98 15.58 14.33
C ARG A 37 -17.11 15.97 12.86
N GLU A 38 -16.04 16.50 12.28
CA GLU A 38 -16.03 16.98 10.88
C GLU A 38 -15.62 15.88 9.88
N LEU A 39 -14.88 14.86 10.32
CA LEU A 39 -14.39 13.78 9.46
C LEU A 39 -15.34 12.59 9.41
N ASP A 40 -15.52 12.01 8.22
CA ASP A 40 -16.10 10.66 8.11
C ASP A 40 -15.13 9.58 8.62
N LYS A 41 -15.63 8.35 8.76
CA LYS A 41 -14.87 7.23 9.32
C LYS A 41 -13.58 6.90 8.56
N ASN A 42 -13.58 6.99 7.23
CA ASN A 42 -12.41 6.66 6.41
C ASN A 42 -11.35 7.75 6.56
N VAL A 43 -11.76 9.01 6.48
CA VAL A 43 -10.84 10.15 6.62
C VAL A 43 -10.31 10.26 8.05
N ALA A 44 -11.14 9.96 9.05
CA ALA A 44 -10.70 9.86 10.45
C ALA A 44 -9.61 8.80 10.65
N ALA A 45 -9.73 7.65 9.99
CA ALA A 45 -8.71 6.60 10.03
C ALA A 45 -7.38 7.07 9.41
N ILE A 46 -7.44 7.75 8.25
CA ILE A 46 -6.25 8.37 7.62
C ILE A 46 -5.62 9.40 8.56
N PHE A 47 -6.43 10.24 9.20
CA PHE A 47 -5.95 11.24 10.15
C PHE A 47 -5.23 10.60 11.35
N VAL A 48 -5.77 9.54 11.96
CA VAL A 48 -5.10 8.83 13.05
C VAL A 48 -3.78 8.20 12.58
N THR A 49 -3.77 7.58 11.41
CA THR A 49 -2.53 7.05 10.80
C THR A 49 -1.51 8.14 10.56
N LEU A 50 -1.93 9.33 10.13
CA LEU A 50 -1.06 10.48 9.94
C LEU A 50 -0.45 10.99 11.25
N LEU A 51 -1.23 11.01 12.35
CA LEU A 51 -0.72 11.34 13.69
C LEU A 51 0.30 10.30 14.17
N TRP A 52 0.03 9.01 13.95
CA TRP A 52 0.97 7.94 14.24
C TRP A 52 2.26 8.06 13.44
N ASN A 53 2.17 8.29 12.14
CA ASN A 53 3.34 8.48 11.26
C ASN A 53 4.17 9.70 11.68
N SER A 54 3.51 10.79 12.08
CA SER A 54 4.16 11.99 12.63
C SER A 54 4.89 11.70 13.95
N TRP A 55 4.32 10.87 14.82
CA TRP A 55 4.95 10.43 16.05
C TRP A 55 6.15 9.53 15.77
N ASN A 56 6.03 8.59 14.84
CA ASN A 56 7.09 7.68 14.42
C ASN A 56 8.27 8.44 13.79
N ASP A 57 8.00 9.43 12.94
CA ASP A 57 9.03 10.28 12.33
C ASP A 57 9.81 11.09 13.39
N ARG A 58 9.11 11.66 14.38
CA ARG A 58 9.76 12.29 15.54
C ARG A 58 10.71 11.32 16.25
N ASN A 59 10.29 10.07 16.47
CA ASN A 59 11.15 9.07 17.11
C ASN A 59 12.36 8.71 16.24
N ASN A 60 12.20 8.58 14.92
CA ASN A 60 13.34 8.40 14.01
C ASN A 60 14.33 9.56 14.10
N MET A 61 13.85 10.80 14.25
CA MET A 61 14.74 11.95 14.44
C MET A 61 15.50 11.84 15.76
N VAL A 62 14.80 11.57 16.86
CA VAL A 62 15.40 11.46 18.21
C VAL A 62 16.42 10.33 18.31
N PHE A 63 16.12 9.15 17.76
CA PHE A 63 16.94 7.95 17.95
C PHE A 63 17.89 7.64 16.80
N LYS A 64 17.65 8.15 15.59
CA LYS A 64 18.43 7.83 14.38
C LYS A 64 18.97 9.08 13.67
N GLY A 65 18.64 10.28 14.13
CA GLY A 65 19.04 11.54 13.48
C GLY A 65 18.45 11.69 12.07
N LYS A 66 17.35 11.01 11.76
CA LYS A 66 16.70 11.02 10.44
C LYS A 66 15.26 11.52 10.56
N MET A 67 14.90 12.48 9.72
CA MET A 67 13.55 13.03 9.64
C MET A 67 13.11 13.05 8.18
N ASP A 68 11.90 12.58 7.91
CA ASP A 68 11.35 12.53 6.57
C ASP A 68 10.65 13.86 6.19
N ALA A 69 10.46 14.06 4.88
CA ALA A 69 9.68 15.17 4.38
C ALA A 69 8.19 15.02 4.75
N ALA A 70 7.46 16.15 4.89
CA ALA A 70 6.05 16.12 5.30
C ALA A 70 5.19 15.33 4.30
N LYS A 71 5.49 15.50 3.01
CA LYS A 71 4.88 14.74 1.91
C LYS A 71 5.06 13.23 2.09
N MET A 72 6.25 12.75 2.45
CA MET A 72 6.51 11.32 2.67
C MET A 72 5.74 10.78 3.88
N ILE A 73 5.56 11.58 4.93
CA ILE A 73 4.79 11.21 6.12
C ILE A 73 3.30 11.10 5.79
N TRP A 74 2.79 12.01 4.95
CA TRP A 74 1.43 11.96 4.40
C TRP A 74 1.21 10.74 3.49
N GLU A 75 2.12 10.49 2.55
CA GLU A 75 2.05 9.36 1.62
C GLU A 75 2.00 8.00 2.35
N ARG A 76 2.64 7.88 3.52
CA ARG A 76 2.57 6.67 4.37
C ARG A 76 1.21 6.43 5.02
N ALA A 77 0.30 7.41 4.99
CA ALA A 77 -1.07 7.23 5.48
C ALA A 77 -2.04 6.75 4.37
N GLN A 78 -1.55 6.63 3.14
CA GLN A 78 -2.31 6.20 1.97
C GLN A 78 -1.99 4.74 1.61
N THR A 79 -2.88 4.11 0.85
CA THR A 79 -2.70 2.72 0.41
C THR A 79 -2.46 2.68 -1.09
N GLY A 80 -1.37 2.04 -1.50
CA GLY A 80 -1.08 1.71 -2.89
C GLY A 80 -0.98 0.21 -3.06
N VAL A 81 -1.45 -0.28 -4.20
CA VAL A 81 -1.30 -1.66 -4.63
C VAL A 81 -0.40 -1.67 -5.87
N GLY A 82 0.47 -2.67 -5.99
CA GLY A 82 1.30 -2.85 -7.18
C GLY A 82 1.55 -4.33 -7.43
N ALA A 83 1.42 -4.78 -8.68
CA ALA A 83 1.65 -6.15 -9.10
C ALA A 83 2.27 -6.21 -10.51
N VAL A 84 3.09 -7.23 -10.74
CA VAL A 84 3.66 -7.55 -12.06
C VAL A 84 3.38 -9.00 -12.39
N ALA A 85 3.08 -9.28 -13.65
CA ALA A 85 3.03 -10.62 -14.21
C ALA A 85 4.26 -10.84 -15.08
N ARG A 86 4.91 -11.99 -14.90
CA ARG A 86 6.07 -12.41 -15.68
C ARG A 86 5.81 -13.70 -16.42
N ASP A 87 6.42 -13.84 -17.58
CA ASP A 87 6.47 -15.11 -18.29
C ASP A 87 7.53 -16.07 -17.67
N HIS A 88 7.72 -17.21 -18.32
CA HIS A 88 8.66 -18.25 -17.88
C HIS A 88 10.14 -17.85 -18.05
N ASP A 89 10.42 -16.85 -18.89
CA ASP A 89 11.75 -16.27 -19.10
C ASP A 89 11.99 -15.05 -18.19
N ARG A 90 11.07 -14.81 -17.24
CA ARG A 90 11.05 -13.69 -16.28
C ARG A 90 10.79 -12.32 -16.90
N PHE A 91 10.41 -12.24 -18.18
CA PHE A 91 10.02 -10.97 -18.76
C PHE A 91 8.69 -10.51 -18.18
N VAL A 92 8.61 -9.24 -17.77
CA VAL A 92 7.37 -8.64 -17.29
C VAL A 92 6.46 -8.41 -18.50
N ILE A 93 5.36 -9.14 -18.56
CA ILE A 93 4.42 -9.08 -19.69
C ILE A 93 3.27 -8.10 -19.45
N GLU A 94 2.86 -7.94 -18.19
CA GLU A 94 1.80 -7.04 -17.78
C GLU A 94 2.06 -6.58 -16.33
N GLY A 95 1.44 -5.47 -15.95
CA GLY A 95 1.43 -5.03 -14.56
C GLY A 95 0.32 -4.04 -14.27
N CYS A 96 0.10 -3.79 -12.99
CA CYS A 96 -0.85 -2.80 -12.55
C CYS A 96 -0.40 -2.13 -11.26
N TYR A 97 -0.97 -0.95 -11.05
CA TYR A 97 -0.99 -0.32 -9.75
C TYR A 97 -2.34 0.33 -9.51
N ASN A 98 -2.78 0.37 -8.25
CA ASN A 98 -4.05 0.97 -7.85
C ASN A 98 -3.84 1.86 -6.63
N PHE A 99 -4.52 3.00 -6.61
CA PHE A 99 -4.49 3.95 -5.52
C PHE A 99 -5.82 3.96 -4.78
N GLU A 100 -5.73 3.86 -3.45
CA GLU A 100 -6.91 4.05 -2.60
C GLU A 100 -6.63 5.07 -1.50
N GLU A 101 -7.51 6.08 -1.43
CA GLU A 101 -7.54 7.06 -0.35
C GLU A 101 -8.23 6.47 0.88
N LYS A 102 -7.67 5.37 1.38
CA LYS A 102 -8.06 4.70 2.62
C LYS A 102 -6.80 4.34 3.40
N ALA A 103 -6.84 4.50 4.72
CA ALA A 103 -5.85 3.89 5.58
C ALA A 103 -6.20 2.41 5.73
N MET A 104 -5.31 1.55 5.29
CA MET A 104 -5.45 0.10 5.41
C MET A 104 -4.35 -0.44 6.30
N ASP A 105 -4.68 -1.42 7.14
CA ASP A 105 -3.67 -2.20 7.85
C ASP A 105 -2.79 -2.94 6.83
N VAL A 106 -1.50 -3.10 7.15
CA VAL A 106 -0.53 -3.73 6.26
C VAL A 106 -1.02 -5.12 5.81
N ILE A 107 -1.59 -5.93 6.71
CA ILE A 107 -2.03 -7.29 6.39
C ILE A 107 -3.20 -7.27 5.40
N TRP A 108 -4.13 -6.32 5.54
CA TRP A 108 -5.25 -6.17 4.62
C TRP A 108 -4.83 -5.60 3.26
N ALA A 109 -3.86 -4.68 3.24
CA ALA A 109 -3.28 -4.17 2.00
C ALA A 109 -2.60 -5.29 1.20
N GLU A 110 -1.88 -6.21 1.86
CA GLU A 110 -1.29 -7.39 1.22
C GLU A 110 -2.35 -8.31 0.58
N LEU A 111 -3.53 -8.43 1.20
CA LEU A 111 -4.65 -9.18 0.61
C LEU A 111 -5.23 -8.46 -0.62
N ASP A 112 -5.36 -7.14 -0.59
CA ASP A 112 -5.79 -6.35 -1.74
C ASP A 112 -4.77 -6.50 -2.90
N VAL A 113 -3.47 -6.46 -2.62
CA VAL A 113 -2.40 -6.73 -3.61
C VAL A 113 -2.54 -8.13 -4.20
N PHE A 114 -2.75 -9.14 -3.36
CA PHE A 114 -2.94 -10.51 -3.81
C PHE A 114 -4.17 -10.66 -4.72
N LYS A 115 -5.28 -10.01 -4.37
CA LYS A 115 -6.50 -10.00 -5.17
C LYS A 115 -6.29 -9.35 -6.54
N GLU A 116 -5.62 -8.19 -6.60
CA GLU A 116 -5.30 -7.54 -7.88
C GLU A 116 -4.35 -8.40 -8.73
N GLY A 117 -3.37 -9.06 -8.11
CA GLY A 117 -2.50 -10.02 -8.78
C GLY A 117 -3.26 -11.21 -9.39
N LEU A 118 -4.30 -11.72 -8.71
CA LEU A 118 -5.15 -12.78 -9.26
C LEU A 118 -6.00 -12.30 -10.43
N LYS A 119 -6.56 -11.09 -10.36
CA LYS A 119 -7.28 -10.49 -11.50
C LYS A 119 -6.36 -10.33 -12.72
N LEU A 120 -5.11 -9.94 -12.50
CA LEU A 120 -4.10 -9.84 -13.55
C LEU A 120 -3.85 -11.22 -14.19
N ALA A 121 -3.64 -12.25 -13.38
CA ALA A 121 -3.43 -13.63 -13.84
C ALA A 121 -4.63 -14.20 -14.61
N GLU A 122 -5.86 -13.93 -14.16
CA GLU A 122 -7.09 -14.39 -14.84
C GLU A 122 -7.22 -13.83 -16.26
N ARG A 123 -6.75 -12.59 -16.49
CA ARG A 123 -6.79 -11.95 -17.82
C ARG A 123 -5.86 -12.63 -18.82
N LEU A 124 -4.75 -13.19 -18.34
CA LEU A 124 -3.74 -13.86 -19.16
C LEU A 124 -4.16 -15.25 -19.67
N LYS A 125 -5.25 -15.83 -19.14
CA LYS A 125 -5.76 -17.16 -19.53
C LYS A 125 -4.69 -18.26 -19.52
N ILE A 126 -3.84 -18.24 -18.51
CA ILE A 126 -2.73 -19.18 -18.33
C ILE A 126 -3.16 -20.46 -17.60
N GLY A 127 -2.54 -21.59 -17.91
CA GLY A 127 -2.78 -22.85 -17.20
C GLY A 127 -2.05 -22.95 -15.86
N ARG A 128 -0.78 -22.50 -15.79
CA ARG A 128 0.04 -22.58 -14.58
C ARG A 128 0.33 -21.18 -14.03
N LEU A 129 0.06 -20.96 -12.75
CA LEU A 129 0.30 -19.71 -12.03
C LEU A 129 1.31 -19.94 -10.88
N ILE A 130 2.29 -19.05 -10.79
CA ILE A 130 3.17 -18.92 -9.63
C ILE A 130 2.93 -17.52 -9.04
N VAL A 131 2.41 -17.47 -7.82
CA VAL A 131 2.24 -16.23 -7.07
C VAL A 131 3.45 -16.04 -6.15
N GLU A 132 4.13 -14.92 -6.29
CA GLU A 132 5.24 -14.54 -5.42
C GLU A 132 4.85 -13.35 -4.54
N SER A 133 5.10 -13.45 -3.24
CA SER A 133 4.82 -12.37 -2.28
C SER A 133 5.87 -12.33 -1.17
N ASP A 134 6.24 -11.13 -0.73
CA ASP A 134 7.12 -10.94 0.44
C ASP A 134 6.36 -10.99 1.78
N SER A 135 5.03 -11.12 1.75
CA SER A 135 4.19 -11.31 2.94
C SER A 135 4.17 -12.78 3.39
N ALA A 136 5.07 -13.11 4.32
CA ALA A 136 5.08 -14.44 4.94
C ALA A 136 3.74 -14.81 5.60
N THR A 137 3.00 -13.80 6.10
CA THR A 137 1.67 -13.97 6.67
C THR A 137 0.68 -14.47 5.61
N LEU A 138 0.63 -13.84 4.44
CA LEU A 138 -0.25 -14.24 3.35
C LEU A 138 0.08 -15.64 2.82
N VAL A 139 1.37 -15.91 2.61
CA VAL A 139 1.83 -17.21 2.09
C VAL A 139 1.51 -18.35 3.06
N LYS A 140 1.67 -18.14 4.39
CA LYS A 140 1.45 -19.18 5.41
C LYS A 140 -0.02 -19.38 5.76
N LYS A 141 -0.81 -18.30 5.85
CA LYS A 141 -2.21 -18.35 6.34
C LYS A 141 -3.22 -18.90 5.32
N ARG A 142 -2.75 -19.37 4.16
CA ARG A 142 -3.58 -20.03 3.14
C ARG A 142 -4.21 -21.34 3.62
N ARG A 143 -3.64 -21.99 4.64
CA ARG A 143 -4.07 -23.32 5.12
C ARG A 143 -4.56 -23.22 6.56
N MET A 144 -5.87 -23.46 6.74
CA MET A 144 -6.54 -23.62 8.04
C MET A 144 -6.31 -22.47 9.03
N ASP A 145 -6.68 -21.25 8.64
CA ASP A 145 -6.82 -20.10 9.55
C ASP A 145 -8.31 -19.73 9.67
N ILE A 146 -8.87 -19.82 10.89
CA ILE A 146 -10.29 -19.50 11.18
C ILE A 146 -10.52 -18.00 11.44
N SER A 147 -9.46 -17.19 11.47
CA SER A 147 -9.59 -15.73 11.59
C SER A 147 -10.29 -15.13 10.37
N ILE A 148 -10.87 -13.94 10.53
CA ILE A 148 -11.51 -13.20 9.44
C ILE A 148 -10.55 -13.06 8.25
N PHE A 149 -9.29 -12.68 8.52
CA PHE A 149 -8.26 -12.58 7.50
C PHE A 149 -8.00 -13.93 6.79
N GLY A 150 -7.86 -15.02 7.56
CA GLY A 150 -7.70 -16.36 7.02
C GLY A 150 -8.84 -16.78 6.10
N GLN A 151 -10.09 -16.47 6.47
CA GLN A 151 -11.26 -16.75 5.65
C GLN A 151 -11.32 -15.90 4.38
N CYS A 152 -10.90 -14.63 4.45
CA CYS A 152 -10.79 -13.77 3.27
C CYS A 152 -9.71 -14.29 2.30
N VAL A 153 -8.52 -14.65 2.80
CA VAL A 153 -7.46 -15.28 1.98
C VAL A 153 -7.99 -16.56 1.33
N LYS A 154 -8.70 -17.40 2.09
CA LYS A 154 -9.28 -18.65 1.58
C LYS A 154 -10.28 -18.38 0.45
N ARG A 155 -11.15 -17.38 0.59
CA ARG A 155 -12.11 -16.97 -0.44
C ARG A 155 -11.40 -16.52 -1.72
N GLU A 156 -10.37 -15.69 -1.63
CA GLU A 156 -9.62 -15.27 -2.82
C GLU A 156 -8.89 -16.46 -3.47
N CYS A 157 -8.46 -17.45 -2.68
CA CYS A 157 -7.88 -18.69 -3.21
C CYS A 157 -8.89 -19.58 -3.95
N ASP A 158 -10.21 -19.35 -3.86
CA ASP A 158 -11.19 -20.07 -4.68
C ASP A 158 -10.95 -19.78 -6.19
N ALA A 159 -10.37 -18.62 -6.53
CA ALA A 159 -9.93 -18.29 -7.87
C ALA A 159 -8.88 -19.27 -8.43
N PHE A 160 -8.16 -20.00 -7.56
CA PHE A 160 -7.18 -21.00 -8.00
C PHE A 160 -7.79 -22.14 -8.81
N SER A 161 -9.10 -22.40 -8.63
CA SER A 161 -9.83 -23.39 -9.43
C SER A 161 -9.88 -23.06 -10.94
N LYS A 162 -9.58 -21.82 -11.32
CA LYS A 162 -9.52 -21.37 -12.72
C LYS A 162 -8.21 -21.73 -13.42
N PHE A 163 -7.20 -22.21 -12.67
CA PHE A 163 -5.88 -22.56 -13.18
C PHE A 163 -5.66 -24.07 -13.03
N GLU A 164 -4.92 -24.68 -13.95
CA GLU A 164 -4.55 -26.09 -13.88
C GLU A 164 -3.60 -26.36 -12.70
N SER A 165 -2.76 -25.39 -12.38
CA SER A 165 -1.80 -25.50 -11.27
C SER A 165 -1.48 -24.13 -10.69
N VAL A 166 -1.52 -24.01 -9.36
CA VAL A 166 -1.13 -22.79 -8.64
C VAL A 166 -0.10 -23.11 -7.56
N GLN A 167 1.02 -22.40 -7.61
CA GLN A 167 2.00 -22.34 -6.54
C GLN A 167 2.00 -20.95 -5.92
N VAL A 168 2.13 -20.87 -4.59
CA VAL A 168 2.33 -19.59 -3.89
C VAL A 168 3.64 -19.71 -3.13
N THR A 169 4.56 -18.78 -3.40
CA THR A 169 5.93 -18.81 -2.91
C THR A 169 6.23 -17.51 -2.16
N TRP A 170 6.88 -17.64 -1.01
CA TRP A 170 7.42 -16.47 -0.32
C TRP A 170 8.73 -16.05 -0.97
N ILE A 171 8.89 -14.76 -1.26
CA ILE A 171 10.13 -14.19 -1.80
C ILE A 171 10.71 -13.15 -0.85
N ASN A 172 12.01 -12.89 -0.98
CA ASN A 172 12.64 -11.81 -0.22
C ASN A 172 12.09 -10.46 -0.72
N ARG A 173 11.87 -9.51 0.19
CA ARG A 173 11.42 -8.14 -0.15
C ARG A 173 12.31 -7.45 -1.19
N ASN A 174 13.62 -7.74 -1.19
CA ASN A 174 14.56 -7.18 -2.17
C ASN A 174 14.32 -7.71 -3.59
N SER A 175 13.69 -8.88 -3.72
CA SER A 175 13.27 -9.48 -4.98
C SER A 175 11.89 -9.01 -5.43
N ASN A 176 11.17 -8.22 -4.62
CA ASN A 176 9.84 -7.68 -4.92
C ASN A 176 9.87 -6.18 -5.30
N TYR A 177 10.98 -5.73 -5.89
CA TYR A 177 11.26 -4.30 -6.06
C TYR A 177 10.35 -3.64 -7.11
N ALA A 178 10.01 -4.32 -8.20
CA ALA A 178 9.09 -3.80 -9.22
C ALA A 178 7.69 -3.55 -8.66
N ALA A 179 7.09 -4.55 -8.00
CA ALA A 179 5.76 -4.43 -7.39
C ALA A 179 5.72 -3.33 -6.30
N ASN A 180 6.75 -3.24 -5.45
CA ASN A 180 6.87 -2.19 -4.45
C ASN A 180 7.07 -0.79 -5.07
N SER A 181 7.73 -0.70 -6.23
CA SER A 181 7.87 0.57 -6.96
C SER A 181 6.55 1.01 -7.59
N LEU A 182 5.77 0.07 -8.13
CA LEU A 182 4.40 0.28 -8.60
C LEU A 182 3.47 0.77 -7.48
N CYS A 183 3.52 0.14 -6.30
CA CYS A 183 2.78 0.57 -5.12
C CYS A 183 3.06 2.05 -4.76
N LYS A 184 4.34 2.44 -4.76
CA LYS A 184 4.74 3.84 -4.51
C LYS A 184 4.29 4.77 -5.63
N LEU A 185 4.30 4.31 -6.87
CA LEU A 185 3.85 5.07 -8.02
C LEU A 185 2.34 5.36 -7.95
N ALA A 186 1.54 4.39 -7.50
CA ALA A 186 0.12 4.58 -7.24
C ALA A 186 -0.14 5.71 -6.24
N ILE A 187 0.54 5.66 -5.09
CA ILE A 187 0.42 6.70 -4.05
C ILE A 187 0.83 8.07 -4.57
N ARG A 188 1.93 8.12 -5.34
CA ARG A 188 2.46 9.36 -5.90
C ARG A 188 1.54 9.98 -6.94
N ASN A 189 1.01 9.16 -7.85
CA ASN A 189 0.20 9.62 -8.99
C ASN A 189 -1.29 9.75 -8.62
N LYS A 190 -1.72 9.13 -7.52
CA LYS A 190 -3.10 9.09 -7.03
C LYS A 190 -4.10 8.61 -8.09
N ASN A 191 -3.71 7.60 -8.87
CA ASN A 191 -4.54 7.02 -9.90
C ASN A 191 -4.32 5.50 -9.99
N ASP A 192 -5.13 4.89 -10.84
CA ASP A 192 -4.98 3.49 -11.22
C ASP A 192 -4.34 3.42 -12.60
N LEU A 193 -3.49 2.42 -12.80
CA LEU A 193 -2.91 2.13 -14.09
C LEU A 193 -2.81 0.63 -14.28
N TYR A 194 -3.14 0.22 -15.49
CA TYR A 194 -2.79 -1.08 -16.03
C TYR A 194 -1.91 -0.85 -17.25
N PHE A 195 -0.89 -1.68 -17.42
CA PHE A 195 0.00 -1.62 -18.57
C PHE A 195 0.38 -3.05 -19.01
N ASP A 196 0.64 -3.20 -20.31
CA ASP A 196 1.24 -4.39 -20.89
C ASP A 196 2.73 -4.14 -21.15
N MET A 197 3.31 -4.63 -22.24
CA MET A 197 4.72 -4.38 -22.59
C MET A 197 5.07 -2.89 -22.76
N GLU A 198 4.10 -1.97 -22.72
CA GLU A 198 4.29 -0.52 -22.66
C GLU A 198 4.51 -0.02 -21.21
N TYR A 199 5.72 -0.24 -20.69
CA TYR A 199 6.04 0.12 -19.30
C TYR A 199 6.02 1.64 -19.03
N PRO A 200 5.49 2.10 -17.88
CA PRO A 200 5.53 3.51 -17.51
C PRO A 200 6.98 4.00 -17.37
N LEU A 201 7.29 5.16 -17.97
CA LEU A 201 8.66 5.70 -18.03
C LEU A 201 9.34 5.81 -16.66
N ASP A 202 8.57 6.14 -15.62
CA ASP A 202 9.04 6.28 -14.24
C ASP A 202 9.67 5.00 -13.66
N ILE A 203 9.24 3.82 -14.15
CA ILE A 203 9.62 2.51 -13.61
C ILE A 203 10.17 1.57 -14.69
N HIS A 204 10.32 2.04 -15.93
CA HIS A 204 10.78 1.25 -17.06
C HIS A 204 12.08 0.48 -16.76
N ASN A 205 13.10 1.18 -16.26
CA ASN A 205 14.37 0.56 -15.88
C ASN A 205 14.23 -0.43 -14.71
N ILE A 206 13.30 -0.17 -13.78
CA ILE A 206 13.04 -1.06 -12.65
C ILE A 206 12.41 -2.37 -13.15
N ILE A 207 11.45 -2.27 -14.06
CA ILE A 207 10.78 -3.43 -14.69
C ILE A 207 11.77 -4.25 -15.51
N ILE A 208 12.62 -3.60 -16.31
CA ILE A 208 13.66 -4.31 -17.09
C ILE A 208 14.61 -5.07 -16.18
N ASN A 209 15.04 -4.45 -15.08
CA ASN A 209 15.95 -5.09 -14.13
C ASN A 209 15.27 -6.21 -13.32
N ASP A 210 13.94 -6.22 -13.22
CA ASP A 210 13.19 -7.30 -12.55
C ASP A 210 13.37 -8.63 -13.29
N ALA A 211 13.46 -8.61 -14.62
CA ALA A 211 13.69 -9.80 -15.44
C ALA A 211 15.09 -10.43 -15.25
N ILE A 212 16.05 -9.66 -14.73
CA ILE A 212 17.46 -10.07 -14.60
C ILE A 212 17.75 -10.69 -13.21
N ASN A 213 16.88 -10.43 -12.22
CA ASN A 213 17.00 -10.96 -10.85
C ASN A 213 16.28 -12.31 -10.70
#